data_AF-A0A832ETA6-F1
#
_entry.id   AF-A0A832ETA6-F1
#
_cell.length_a   1.000
_cell.length_b   1.000
_cell.length_c   1.000
_cell.angle_alpha   90.00
_cell.angle_beta   90.00
_cell.angle_gamma   90.00
#
_symmetry.space_group_name_H-M   'P 1'
#
loop_
_entity.id
_entity.type
_entity.pdbx_description
1 polymer ?
#
loop_
_entity_poly.entity_id
_entity_poly.type
_entity_poly.pdbx_seq_one_letter_code
_entity_poly.pdbx_strand_id
1 'polypeptide(L)'
;MRSWFLRKPTALLAVILASILFFPLILSAGDDHEEEGDLEYVVPTDSLSGLSLFLADLYNEHRLLYALIVTATMALLGILVALITDYLLRLIGFRKVKKSL
;
A
#
# COMPACT_ATOMS: atom_id res chain seq x y z
N MET A 1 14.66 31.58 20.08
CA MET A 1 14.97 30.12 20.04
C MET A 1 13.77 29.32 20.56
N ARG A 2 12.68 29.19 19.79
CA ARG A 2 11.43 28.55 20.29
C ARG A 2 10.53 27.96 19.18
N SER A 3 11.09 27.52 18.06
CA SER A 3 10.32 26.92 16.95
C SER A 3 10.72 25.48 16.59
N TRP A 4 11.67 24.89 17.32
CA TRP A 4 12.21 23.56 16.99
C TRP A 4 11.41 22.38 17.58
N PHE A 5 10.60 22.61 18.61
CA PHE A 5 9.90 21.55 19.36
C PHE A 5 8.50 21.19 18.81
N LEU A 6 7.94 22.00 17.89
CA LEU A 6 6.57 21.86 17.38
C LEU A 6 6.43 21.06 16.06
N ARG A 7 7.52 20.47 15.53
CA ARG A 7 7.49 19.83 14.19
C ARG A 7 7.01 18.38 14.16
N LYS A 8 6.90 17.69 15.30
CA LYS A 8 6.52 16.27 15.35
C LYS A 8 5.01 15.99 15.57
N PRO A 9 4.25 16.75 16.39
CA PRO A 9 2.83 16.47 16.57
C PRO A 9 1.99 16.87 15.35
N THR A 10 2.38 17.94 14.64
CA THR A 10 1.67 18.40 13.44
C THR A 10 1.79 17.43 12.26
N ALA A 11 2.95 16.77 12.10
CA ALA A 11 3.16 15.75 11.07
C ALA A 11 2.32 14.49 11.34
N LEU A 12 2.23 14.03 12.60
CA LEU A 12 1.38 12.91 12.99
C LEU A 12 -0.10 13.24 12.80
N LEU A 13 -0.52 14.44 13.20
CA LEU A 13 -1.89 14.92 12.98
C LEU A 13 -2.20 15.04 11.48
N ALA A 14 -1.26 15.49 10.66
CA ALA A 14 -1.42 15.57 9.21
C ALA A 14 -1.54 14.18 8.58
N VAL A 15 -0.78 13.19 9.04
CA VAL A 15 -0.88 11.80 8.55
C VAL A 15 -2.21 11.18 8.97
N ILE A 16 -2.64 11.35 10.22
CA ILE A 16 -3.94 10.84 10.69
C ILE A 16 -5.09 11.51 9.94
N LEU A 17 -5.03 12.83 9.76
CA LEU A 17 -6.03 13.59 9.03
C LEU A 17 -6.05 13.21 7.53
N ALA A 18 -4.88 13.02 6.92
CA ALA A 18 -4.77 12.51 5.56
C ALA A 18 -5.35 11.10 5.46
N SER A 19 -5.03 10.19 6.37
CA SER A 19 -5.61 8.85 6.39
C SER A 19 -7.14 8.90 6.51
N ILE A 20 -7.70 9.75 7.37
CA ILE A 20 -9.16 9.91 7.53
C ILE A 20 -9.81 10.53 6.27
N LEU A 21 -9.13 11.47 5.60
CA LEU A 21 -9.63 12.09 4.36
C LEU A 21 -9.54 11.17 3.14
N PHE A 22 -8.49 10.35 3.07
CA PHE A 22 -8.29 9.39 1.99
C PHE A 22 -9.03 8.07 2.22
N PHE A 23 -9.40 7.73 3.46
CA PHE A 23 -10.18 6.54 3.79
C PHE A 23 -11.51 6.44 3.03
N PRO A 24 -12.37 7.48 2.96
CA PRO A 24 -13.59 7.43 2.16
C PRO A 24 -13.31 7.39 0.66
N LEU A 25 -12.17 7.93 0.19
CA LEU A 25 -11.77 7.80 -1.22
C LEU A 25 -11.37 6.36 -1.56
N ILE A 26 -10.72 5.66 -0.63
CA ILE A 26 -10.39 4.23 -0.77
C ILE A 26 -11.65 3.36 -0.71
N LEU A 27 -12.59 3.70 0.18
CA LEU A 27 -13.89 3.02 0.25
C LEU A 27 -14.73 3.29 -1.01
N SER A 28 -14.77 4.54 -1.49
CA SER A 28 -15.53 4.91 -2.68
C SER A 28 -14.91 4.39 -3.98
N ALA A 29 -13.58 4.25 -4.04
CA ALA A 29 -12.91 3.56 -5.15
C ALA A 29 -13.09 2.03 -5.10
N GLY A 30 -13.68 1.51 -4.02
CA GLY A 30 -14.13 0.12 -3.90
C GLY A 30 -15.63 -0.05 -4.11
N ASP A 31 -16.36 0.98 -4.55
CA ASP A 31 -17.83 0.99 -4.63
C ASP A 31 -18.37 0.64 -6.03
N ASP A 32 -17.50 0.31 -7.00
CA ASP A 32 -17.88 -0.30 -8.28
C ASP A 32 -18.20 -1.81 -8.14
N HIS A 33 -18.71 -2.23 -6.97
CA HIS A 33 -19.31 -3.54 -6.80
C HIS A 33 -20.81 -3.41 -7.08
N GLU A 34 -21.15 -3.48 -8.37
CA GLU A 34 -22.52 -3.60 -8.85
C GLU A 34 -23.25 -4.70 -8.05
N GLU A 35 -24.29 -4.26 -7.37
CA GLU A 35 -25.48 -4.95 -6.86
C GLU A 35 -25.32 -6.30 -6.15
N GLU A 36 -25.80 -6.29 -4.90
CA GLU A 36 -26.09 -7.44 -4.04
C GLU A 36 -26.90 -8.52 -4.79
N GLY A 37 -26.19 -9.47 -5.40
CA GLY A 37 -26.80 -10.52 -6.19
C GLY A 37 -25.98 -11.79 -6.41
N ASP A 38 -24.80 -11.95 -5.79
CA ASP A 38 -24.14 -13.22 -5.48
C ASP A 38 -22.91 -12.87 -4.63
N LEU A 39 -22.86 -13.25 -3.34
CA LEU A 39 -21.84 -12.75 -2.40
C LEU A 39 -20.42 -13.33 -2.65
N GLU A 40 -20.23 -14.05 -3.75
CA GLU A 40 -19.01 -14.77 -4.08
C GLU A 40 -18.61 -14.49 -5.54
N TYR A 41 -18.08 -13.29 -5.79
CA TYR A 41 -17.36 -13.04 -7.04
C TYR A 41 -16.16 -13.99 -7.14
N VAL A 42 -16.25 -14.94 -8.07
CA VAL A 42 -15.19 -15.91 -8.41
C VAL A 42 -14.45 -15.39 -9.63
N VAL A 43 -13.12 -15.33 -9.54
CA VAL A 43 -12.25 -14.96 -10.66
C VAL A 43 -12.26 -16.11 -11.67
N PRO A 44 -12.59 -15.88 -12.95
CA PRO A 44 -12.55 -16.91 -13.98
C PRO A 44 -11.08 -17.32 -14.25
N THR A 45 -10.79 -18.62 -14.11
CA THR A 45 -9.43 -19.17 -14.18
C THR A 45 -9.12 -19.86 -15.53
N ASP A 46 -10.14 -20.09 -16.37
CA ASP A 46 -10.05 -20.90 -17.60
C ASP A 46 -9.03 -20.41 -18.64
N SER A 47 -8.69 -19.12 -18.60
CA SER A 47 -7.73 -18.49 -19.53
C SER A 47 -6.41 -18.06 -18.86
N LEU A 48 -6.29 -18.27 -17.55
CA LEU A 48 -5.13 -17.86 -16.77
C LEU A 48 -4.08 -18.99 -16.72
N SER A 49 -2.81 -18.62 -16.65
CA SER A 49 -1.73 -19.59 -16.46
C SER A 49 -0.60 -19.05 -15.58
N GLY A 50 0.19 -19.96 -15.02
CA GLY A 50 1.32 -19.63 -14.16
C GLY A 50 0.92 -18.89 -12.89
N LEU A 51 1.61 -17.77 -12.60
CA LEU A 51 1.34 -16.96 -11.41
C LEU A 51 -0.07 -16.38 -11.38
N SER A 52 -0.60 -15.97 -12.54
CA SER A 52 -1.96 -15.40 -12.60
C SER A 52 -3.03 -16.40 -12.19
N LEU A 53 -2.89 -17.65 -12.61
CA LEU A 53 -3.75 -18.76 -12.21
C LEU A 53 -3.61 -19.04 -10.71
N PHE A 54 -2.37 -19.15 -10.21
CA PHE A 54 -2.12 -19.38 -8.79
C PHE A 54 -2.73 -18.30 -7.88
N LEU A 55 -2.60 -17.01 -8.25
CA LEU A 55 -3.21 -15.92 -7.49
C LEU A 55 -4.74 -15.92 -7.58
N ALA A 56 -5.31 -16.26 -8.74
CA ALA A 56 -6.76 -16.36 -8.92
C ALA A 56 -7.36 -17.53 -8.13
N ASP A 57 -6.72 -18.71 -8.17
CA ASP A 57 -7.12 -19.86 -7.37
C ASP A 57 -7.02 -19.55 -5.87
N LEU A 58 -5.92 -18.91 -5.45
CA LEU A 58 -5.74 -18.51 -4.05
C LEU A 58 -6.77 -17.48 -3.59
N TYR A 59 -7.19 -16.56 -4.47
CA TYR A 59 -8.27 -15.61 -4.18
C TYR A 59 -9.62 -16.31 -4.01
N ASN A 60 -9.93 -17.25 -4.92
CA ASN A 60 -11.19 -17.99 -4.95
C ASN A 60 -11.32 -18.95 -3.76
N GLU A 61 -10.28 -19.72 -3.45
CA GLU A 61 -10.33 -20.72 -2.38
C GLU A 61 -10.04 -20.12 -0.99
N HIS A 62 -9.14 -19.12 -0.91
CA HIS A 62 -8.59 -18.63 0.36
C HIS A 62 -8.40 -17.09 0.37
N ARG A 63 -9.50 -16.36 0.22
CA ARG A 63 -9.55 -14.88 0.13
C ARG A 63 -8.73 -14.14 1.21
N LEU A 64 -8.74 -14.61 2.45
CA LEU A 64 -7.97 -14.01 3.56
C LEU A 64 -6.46 -14.18 3.38
N LEU A 65 -6.01 -15.36 2.94
CA LEU A 65 -4.59 -15.62 2.68
C LEU A 65 -4.11 -14.82 1.47
N TYR A 66 -4.93 -14.74 0.42
CA TYR A 66 -4.67 -13.86 -0.71
C TYR A 66 -4.45 -12.41 -0.26
N ALA A 67 -5.37 -11.86 0.53
CA ALA A 67 -5.28 -10.48 0.99
C ALA A 67 -4.02 -10.22 1.83
N LEU A 68 -3.65 -11.17 2.71
CA LEU A 68 -2.44 -11.07 3.53
C LEU A 68 -1.17 -11.08 2.67
N ILE A 69 -1.08 -12.01 1.72
CA ILE A 69 0.08 -12.14 0.82
C ILE A 69 0.24 -10.91 -0.05
N VAL A 70 -0.85 -10.41 -0.64
CA VAL A 70 -0.83 -9.18 -1.46
C VAL A 70 -0.40 -7.98 -0.62
N THR A 71 -0.93 -7.83 0.59
CA THR A 71 -0.56 -6.73 1.49
C THR A 71 0.91 -6.80 1.89
N ALA A 72 1.41 -7.97 2.26
CA ALA A 72 2.81 -8.18 2.59
C ALA A 72 3.74 -7.87 1.40
N THR A 73 3.34 -8.31 0.20
CA THR A 73 4.09 -8.05 -1.04
C THR A 73 4.16 -6.56 -1.33
N MET A 74 3.04 -5.83 -1.21
CA MET A 74 3.01 -4.38 -1.38
C MET A 74 3.89 -3.64 -0.37
N ALA A 75 3.89 -4.06 0.90
CA ALA A 75 4.77 -3.49 1.92
C ALA A 75 6.25 -3.69 1.58
N LEU A 76 6.62 -4.89 1.12
CA LEU A 76 7.99 -5.19 0.69
C LEU A 76 8.40 -4.39 -0.54
N LEU A 77 7.53 -4.27 -1.53
CA LEU A 77 7.77 -3.46 -2.72
C LEU A 77 7.95 -1.98 -2.36
N GLY A 78 7.16 -1.44 -1.42
CA GLY A 78 7.33 -0.08 -0.93
C GLY A 78 8.71 0.16 -0.29
N ILE A 79 9.17 -0.78 0.55
CA ILE A 79 10.52 -0.73 1.14
C ILE A 79 11.59 -0.78 0.03
N LEU A 80 11.43 -1.68 -0.94
CA LEU A 80 12.37 -1.83 -2.05
C LEU A 80 12.49 -0.54 -2.86
N VAL A 81 11.36 0.08 -3.21
CA VAL A 81 11.32 1.37 -3.92
C VAL A 81 11.99 2.47 -3.11
N ALA A 82 11.76 2.53 -1.79
CA ALA A 82 12.42 3.50 -0.92
C ALA A 82 13.95 3.33 -0.92
N LEU A 83 14.44 2.09 -0.85
CA LEU A 83 15.88 1.80 -0.92
C LEU A 83 16.48 2.15 -2.28
N ILE A 84 15.79 1.82 -3.37
CA ILE A 84 16.23 2.18 -4.74
C ILE A 84 16.29 3.70 -4.88
N THR A 85 15.26 4.40 -4.43
CA THR A 85 15.19 5.87 -4.49
C THR A 85 16.32 6.50 -3.67
N ASP A 86 16.56 5.99 -2.47
CA ASP A 86 17.68 6.42 -1.63
C ASP A 86 19.04 6.20 -2.29
N TYR A 87 19.22 5.07 -2.95
CA TYR A 87 20.43 4.77 -3.70
C TYR A 87 20.62 5.74 -4.87
N LEU A 88 19.56 6.00 -5.64
CA LEU A 88 19.57 6.93 -6.77
C LEU A 88 19.88 8.36 -6.32
N LEU A 89 19.25 8.82 -5.24
CA LEU A 89 19.50 10.15 -4.66
C LEU A 89 20.94 10.31 -4.18
N ARG A 90 21.54 9.26 -3.59
CA ARG A 90 22.96 9.26 -3.21
C ARG A 90 23.87 9.38 -4.42
N LEU A 91 23.53 8.71 -5.54
CA LEU A 91 24.30 8.77 -6.78
C LEU A 91 24.29 10.19 -7.39
N ILE A 92 23.15 10.88 -7.31
CA ILE A 92 22.97 12.24 -7.84
C ILE A 92 23.53 13.31 -6.86
N GLY A 93 24.11 12.92 -5.74
CA GLY A 93 24.78 13.82 -4.79
C GLY A 93 23.86 14.41 -3.71
N PHE A 94 22.58 14.00 -3.64
CA PHE A 94 21.72 14.30 -2.51
C PHE A 94 22.11 13.43 -1.30
N ARG A 95 23.10 13.91 -0.54
CA ARG A 95 23.51 13.27 0.72
C ARG A 95 22.44 13.55 1.77
N LYS A 96 21.75 12.51 2.25
CA LYS A 96 20.92 12.61 3.46
C LYS A 96 21.79 13.11 4.62
N VAL A 97 21.53 14.32 5.12
CA VAL A 97 22.15 14.84 6.34
C VAL A 97 21.70 13.95 7.49
N LYS A 98 22.57 13.02 7.91
CA LYS A 98 22.39 12.23 9.14
C LYS A 98 22.33 13.22 10.30
N LYS A 99 21.12 13.50 10.80
CA LYS A 99 20.96 14.29 12.02
C LYS A 99 21.44 13.42 13.18
N SER A 100 22.71 13.58 13.58
CA SER A 100 23.20 12.97 14.81
C SER A 100 22.45 13.62 15.97
N LEU A 101 21.85 12.78 16.81
CA LEU A 101 21.36 13.13 18.13
C LEU A 101 22.51 13.67 18.98
#